data_AF-A0A1Y1WP18-F1
#
_entry.id   AF-A0A1Y1WP18-F1
#
_cell.length_a   1.000
_cell.length_b   1.000
_cell.length_c   1.000
_cell.angle_alpha   90.00
_cell.angle_beta   90.00
_cell.angle_gamma   90.00
#
_symmetry.space_group_name_H-M   'P 1'
#
loop_
_entity.id
_entity.type
_entity.pdbx_description
1 polymer ?
#
loop_
_entity_poly.entity_id
_entity_poly.type
_entity_poly.pdbx_seq_one_letter_code
_entity_poly.pdbx_strand_id
1 'polypeptide(L)'
;MLKVNFIFAAIASSLVAAAPVSVQNNLVIFGNSLSDNGNVAALTGSPGYWEGRASNSYVWNEYTTKLLGMNLENHAYGGATSNNDLSPATSGNITIPSFHDQVNAWLKDPAHLSQHSLQNDVVAVEIGGNDIFHNVPNILNGSITLNDFATALGKNIADDVNALVKAGYKNIYVWNLPAVDKIPYITSIGMGSLVMPLVDEINNRIDVALQPAVARGVHKLNLMDLMNRALEPQVLAAMGITDSTHACYNKDSAGAVTICQDPDNHFFYDGIHPASRMQYLWGIAASILIRDPGHKFSAEEILGLIKTFGIGNSNNKNNLIVDGVTGPESSAIPSGSATPTGSATPTAAPTDTVYPTAAPTSTAPPKCIKKN
;
A
#
# COMPACT_ATOMS: atom_id res chain seq x y z
N MET A 1 -15.23 -48.00 -73.35
CA MET A 1 -15.59 -47.77 -71.93
C MET A 1 -14.34 -47.39 -71.17
N LEU A 2 -14.08 -46.09 -70.98
CA LEU A 2 -12.97 -45.58 -70.16
C LEU A 2 -13.56 -45.15 -68.81
N LYS A 3 -13.09 -45.73 -67.70
CA LYS A 3 -13.44 -45.31 -66.34
C LYS A 3 -12.48 -44.20 -65.91
N VAL A 4 -12.99 -42.99 -65.74
CA VAL A 4 -12.27 -41.86 -65.16
C VAL A 4 -12.53 -41.86 -63.66
N ASN A 5 -11.51 -42.12 -62.85
CA ASN A 5 -11.60 -42.00 -61.39
C ASN A 5 -11.24 -40.55 -61.00
N PHE A 6 -12.22 -39.82 -60.47
CA PHE A 6 -11.99 -38.53 -59.82
C PHE A 6 -11.49 -38.76 -58.39
N ILE A 7 -10.26 -38.35 -58.11
CA ILE A 7 -9.72 -38.26 -56.75
C ILE A 7 -10.16 -36.91 -56.18
N PHE A 8 -11.10 -36.92 -55.23
CA PHE A 8 -11.42 -35.75 -54.42
C PHE A 8 -10.33 -35.58 -53.34
N ALA A 9 -9.45 -34.60 -53.52
CA ALA A 9 -8.56 -34.15 -52.46
C ALA A 9 -9.36 -33.28 -51.48
N ALA A 10 -9.60 -33.78 -50.28
CA ALA A 10 -10.20 -33.00 -49.20
C ALA A 10 -9.16 -31.99 -48.68
N ILE A 11 -9.36 -30.71 -48.99
CA ILE A 11 -8.59 -29.61 -48.42
C ILE A 11 -9.14 -29.39 -47.01
N ALA A 12 -8.41 -29.88 -46.00
CA ALA A 12 -8.71 -29.58 -44.60
C ALA A 12 -8.26 -28.14 -44.30
N SER A 13 -9.19 -27.19 -44.32
CA SER A 13 -8.95 -25.84 -43.80
C SER A 13 -8.76 -25.92 -42.29
N SER A 14 -7.52 -25.84 -41.83
CA SER A 14 -7.18 -25.63 -40.43
C SER A 14 -7.56 -24.20 -40.03
N LEU A 15 -8.77 -24.03 -39.49
CA LEU A 15 -9.14 -22.85 -38.72
C LEU A 15 -8.26 -22.82 -37.47
N VAL A 16 -7.20 -22.00 -37.48
CA VAL A 16 -6.50 -21.61 -36.27
C VAL A 16 -7.45 -20.69 -35.51
N ALA A 17 -8.19 -21.24 -34.55
CA ALA A 17 -8.90 -20.43 -33.58
C ALA A 17 -7.85 -19.62 -32.80
N ALA A 18 -7.80 -18.30 -33.04
CA ALA A 18 -7.04 -17.40 -32.17
C ALA A 18 -7.59 -17.59 -30.75
N ALA A 19 -6.76 -18.06 -29.83
CA ALA A 19 -7.13 -18.09 -28.42
C ALA A 19 -7.54 -16.66 -28.03
N PRO A 20 -8.64 -16.47 -27.27
CA PRO A 20 -8.98 -15.15 -26.77
C PRO A 20 -7.76 -14.60 -26.03
N VAL A 21 -7.30 -13.41 -26.41
CA VAL A 21 -6.31 -12.68 -25.63
C VAL A 21 -6.97 -12.46 -24.28
N SER A 22 -6.55 -13.21 -23.26
CA SER A 22 -6.96 -12.95 -21.88
C SER A 22 -6.35 -11.60 -21.53
N VAL A 23 -7.17 -10.55 -21.53
CA VAL A 23 -6.76 -9.25 -20.98
C VAL A 23 -6.45 -9.50 -19.51
N GLN A 24 -5.18 -9.36 -19.14
CA GLN A 24 -4.76 -9.46 -17.76
C GLN A 24 -5.33 -8.27 -17.00
N ASN A 25 -6.00 -8.53 -15.87
CA ASN A 25 -6.58 -7.47 -15.05
C ASN A 25 -5.47 -6.57 -14.49
N ASN A 26 -5.79 -5.30 -14.26
CA ASN A 26 -4.85 -4.31 -13.76
C ASN A 26 -5.07 -4.02 -12.27
N LEU A 27 -3.98 -3.86 -11.54
CA LEU A 27 -3.93 -3.21 -10.25
C LEU A 27 -3.52 -1.74 -10.47
N VAL A 28 -4.50 -0.85 -10.38
CA VAL A 28 -4.33 0.60 -10.53
C VAL A 28 -4.10 1.21 -9.15
N ILE A 29 -2.98 1.87 -8.97
CA ILE A 29 -2.57 2.47 -7.69
C ILE A 29 -2.65 3.99 -7.78
N PHE A 30 -3.38 4.59 -6.84
CA PHE A 30 -3.31 6.00 -6.56
C PHE A 30 -2.79 6.20 -5.14
N GLY A 31 -1.97 7.23 -4.91
CA GLY A 31 -1.53 7.50 -3.57
C GLY A 31 -0.28 8.34 -3.45
N ASN A 32 0.45 8.11 -2.35
CA ASN A 32 1.63 8.85 -1.98
C ASN A 32 2.92 7.99 -1.94
N SER A 33 3.91 8.43 -1.16
CA SER A 33 5.22 7.79 -1.02
C SER A 33 5.20 6.37 -0.46
N LEU A 34 4.16 5.95 0.28
CA LEU A 34 4.05 4.54 0.68
C LEU A 34 3.82 3.62 -0.52
N SER A 35 3.34 4.17 -1.63
CA SER A 35 2.94 3.46 -2.85
C SER A 35 3.78 3.82 -4.08
N ASP A 36 4.48 4.96 -4.08
CA ASP A 36 5.28 5.42 -5.22
C ASP A 36 6.48 4.49 -5.51
N ASN A 37 6.59 4.05 -6.77
CA ASN A 37 7.67 3.22 -7.27
C ASN A 37 8.69 3.96 -8.17
N GLY A 38 8.68 5.30 -8.18
CA GLY A 38 9.67 6.15 -8.86
C GLY A 38 9.10 7.36 -9.57
N ASN A 39 7.80 7.61 -9.52
CA ASN A 39 7.12 8.72 -10.20
C ASN A 39 7.59 10.08 -9.68
N VAL A 40 7.68 10.28 -8.35
CA VAL A 40 8.19 11.55 -7.81
C VAL A 40 9.67 11.75 -8.14
N ALA A 41 10.44 10.67 -8.19
CA ALA A 41 11.85 10.72 -8.52
C ALA A 41 12.05 11.18 -9.97
N ALA A 42 11.28 10.62 -10.90
CA ALA A 42 11.24 11.04 -12.29
C ALA A 42 10.75 12.49 -12.45
N LEU A 43 9.71 12.88 -11.71
CA LEU A 43 9.12 14.23 -11.76
C LEU A 43 10.10 15.31 -11.28
N THR A 44 10.83 15.04 -10.19
CA THR A 44 11.66 16.05 -9.52
C THR A 44 13.13 15.98 -9.88
N GLY A 45 13.57 14.89 -10.52
CA GLY A 45 14.99 14.59 -10.75
C GLY A 45 15.75 14.18 -9.47
N SER A 46 15.07 14.08 -8.32
CA SER A 46 15.64 13.54 -7.10
C SER A 46 15.63 12.01 -7.16
N PRO A 47 16.75 11.31 -6.89
CA PRO A 47 16.84 9.86 -7.15
C PRO A 47 15.98 8.97 -6.24
N GLY A 48 15.22 9.53 -5.28
CA GLY A 48 14.58 8.76 -4.20
C GLY A 48 15.61 8.05 -3.33
N TYR A 49 15.20 6.95 -2.69
CA TYR A 49 16.13 6.10 -1.92
C TYR A 49 16.63 4.92 -2.74
N TRP A 50 15.90 3.81 -2.74
CA TRP A 50 16.23 2.65 -3.55
C TRP A 50 15.40 2.68 -4.84
N GLU A 51 16.06 2.88 -5.97
CA GLU A 51 15.44 2.94 -7.30
C GLU A 51 14.21 3.88 -7.37
N GLY A 52 14.28 5.04 -6.72
CA GLY A 52 13.19 6.02 -6.72
C GLY A 52 12.10 5.80 -5.66
N ARG A 53 12.08 4.66 -4.95
CA ARG A 53 11.10 4.38 -3.89
C ARG A 53 11.42 5.15 -2.60
N ALA A 54 10.40 5.40 -1.78
CA ALA A 54 10.56 5.88 -0.40
C ALA A 54 10.77 4.73 0.60
N SER A 55 11.63 3.77 0.26
CA SER A 55 12.05 2.65 1.12
C SER A 55 13.41 2.13 0.66
N ASN A 56 13.95 1.10 1.32
CA ASN A 56 15.17 0.41 0.92
C ASN A 56 14.94 -0.80 -0.01
N SER A 57 13.72 -1.01 -0.49
CA SER A 57 13.32 -2.08 -1.43
C SER A 57 12.03 -1.68 -2.15
N TYR A 58 11.42 -2.63 -2.86
CA TYR A 58 10.09 -2.53 -3.45
C TYR A 58 9.02 -2.13 -2.42
N VAL A 59 7.99 -1.44 -2.89
CA VAL A 59 6.82 -1.04 -2.07
C VAL A 59 5.67 -2.05 -2.20
N TRP A 60 4.71 -1.99 -1.26
CA TRP A 60 3.67 -3.02 -1.09
C TRP A 60 2.96 -3.43 -2.38
N ASN A 61 2.60 -2.46 -3.23
CA ASN A 61 1.82 -2.72 -4.45
C ASN A 61 2.59 -3.55 -5.50
N GLU A 62 3.92 -3.51 -5.49
CA GLU A 62 4.75 -4.30 -6.41
C GLU A 62 4.68 -5.79 -6.02
N TYR A 63 4.73 -6.08 -4.71
CA TYR A 63 4.53 -7.43 -4.19
C TYR A 63 3.09 -7.90 -4.39
N THR A 64 2.10 -7.04 -4.13
CA THR A 64 0.68 -7.35 -4.34
C THR A 64 0.40 -7.72 -5.78
N THR A 65 0.90 -6.93 -6.74
CA THR A 65 0.75 -7.22 -8.17
C THR A 65 1.34 -8.57 -8.52
N LYS A 66 2.55 -8.87 -8.02
CA LYS A 66 3.22 -10.15 -8.24
C LYS A 66 2.40 -11.33 -7.71
N LEU A 67 1.80 -11.20 -6.53
CA LEU A 67 0.96 -12.23 -5.89
C LEU A 67 -0.41 -12.41 -6.56
N LEU A 68 -0.95 -11.35 -7.16
CA LEU A 68 -2.23 -11.38 -7.86
C LEU A 68 -2.07 -11.81 -9.33
N GLY A 69 -0.85 -11.76 -9.88
CA GLY A 69 -0.62 -12.00 -11.30
C GLY A 69 -1.32 -10.96 -12.17
N MET A 70 -1.30 -9.69 -11.76
CA MET A 70 -1.93 -8.55 -12.46
C MET A 70 -0.88 -7.68 -13.14
N ASN A 71 -1.31 -6.75 -13.99
CA ASN A 71 -0.46 -5.64 -14.43
C ASN A 71 -0.50 -4.51 -13.39
N LEU A 72 0.62 -3.84 -13.15
CA LEU A 72 0.67 -2.69 -12.23
C LEU A 72 0.61 -1.37 -13.01
N GLU A 73 -0.41 -0.57 -12.76
CA GLU A 73 -0.53 0.81 -13.21
C GLU A 73 -0.37 1.73 -12.01
N ASN A 74 0.83 2.25 -11.78
CA ASN A 74 1.14 3.02 -10.57
C ASN A 74 1.19 4.53 -10.85
N HIS A 75 0.22 5.26 -10.29
CA HIS A 75 0.10 6.71 -10.38
C HIS A 75 0.39 7.44 -9.07
N ALA A 76 0.89 6.73 -8.05
CA ALA A 76 1.24 7.36 -6.79
C ALA A 76 2.47 8.25 -6.95
N TYR A 77 2.48 9.39 -6.26
CA TYR A 77 3.63 10.32 -6.22
C TYR A 77 4.01 10.57 -4.76
N GLY A 78 5.28 10.40 -4.41
CA GLY A 78 5.81 10.76 -3.11
C GLY A 78 5.50 12.21 -2.76
N GLY A 79 4.94 12.44 -1.58
CA GLY A 79 4.48 13.76 -1.13
C GLY A 79 3.07 14.15 -1.58
N ALA A 80 2.37 13.32 -2.37
CA ALA A 80 1.00 13.61 -2.79
C ALA A 80 0.06 13.76 -1.57
N THR A 81 -0.77 14.79 -1.63
CA THR A 81 -1.87 15.06 -0.69
C THR A 81 -3.20 14.63 -1.31
N SER A 82 -4.28 14.64 -0.52
CA SER A 82 -5.63 14.32 -1.01
C SER A 82 -6.05 15.26 -2.14
N ASN A 83 -5.81 16.56 -1.95
CA ASN A 83 -6.06 17.61 -2.91
C ASN A 83 -5.14 18.81 -2.59
N ASN A 84 -4.47 19.33 -3.61
CA ASN A 84 -3.57 20.48 -3.48
C ASN A 84 -4.27 21.78 -3.05
N ASP A 85 -5.60 21.90 -3.21
CA ASP A 85 -6.37 23.04 -2.70
C ASP A 85 -6.48 23.03 -1.16
N LEU A 86 -6.53 21.85 -0.55
CA LEU A 86 -6.57 21.70 0.92
C LEU A 86 -5.15 21.74 1.50
N SER A 87 -4.24 20.99 0.88
CA SER A 87 -2.88 20.80 1.37
C SER A 87 -1.91 20.88 0.18
N PRO A 88 -1.44 22.08 -0.21
CA PRO A 88 -0.53 22.22 -1.34
C PRO A 88 0.76 21.42 -1.13
N ALA A 89 1.14 20.61 -2.12
CA ALA A 89 2.37 19.82 -2.11
C ALA A 89 3.34 20.28 -3.21
N THR A 90 4.55 20.68 -2.81
CA THR A 90 5.59 21.13 -3.74
C THR A 90 6.96 20.56 -3.38
N SER A 91 7.78 20.33 -4.40
CA SER A 91 9.22 20.07 -4.29
C SER A 91 9.97 21.18 -5.03
N GLY A 92 10.45 22.17 -4.27
CA GLY A 92 10.92 23.43 -4.85
C GLY A 92 9.79 24.13 -5.61
N ASN A 93 9.98 24.39 -6.90
CA ASN A 93 8.97 25.02 -7.77
C ASN A 93 8.08 24.00 -8.51
N ILE A 94 8.21 22.71 -8.20
CA ILE A 94 7.45 21.64 -8.85
C ILE A 94 6.27 21.27 -7.97
N THR A 95 5.04 21.40 -8.49
CA THR A 95 3.84 20.89 -7.82
C THR A 95 3.81 19.37 -7.92
N ILE A 96 3.60 18.70 -6.79
CA ILE A 96 3.41 17.25 -6.75
C ILE A 96 1.94 16.94 -7.07
N PRO A 97 1.64 16.04 -8.02
CA PRO A 97 0.27 15.64 -8.31
C PRO A 97 -0.43 15.05 -7.08
N SER A 98 -1.52 15.69 -6.64
CA SER A 98 -2.37 15.20 -5.56
C SER A 98 -3.20 13.99 -6.01
N PHE A 99 -3.85 13.29 -5.08
CA PHE A 99 -4.77 12.20 -5.43
C PHE A 99 -5.87 12.65 -6.39
N HIS A 100 -6.42 13.85 -6.18
CA HIS A 100 -7.34 14.48 -7.11
C HIS A 100 -6.76 14.61 -8.54
N ASP A 101 -5.52 15.07 -8.67
CA ASP A 101 -4.84 15.21 -9.96
C ASP A 101 -4.62 13.84 -10.62
N GLN A 102 -4.21 12.84 -9.83
CA GLN A 102 -3.95 11.48 -10.31
C GLN A 102 -5.24 10.83 -10.86
N VAL A 103 -6.35 10.92 -10.13
CA VAL A 103 -7.66 10.37 -10.57
C VAL A 103 -8.19 11.11 -11.79
N ASN A 104 -8.12 12.45 -11.80
CA ASN A 104 -8.57 13.23 -12.95
C ASN A 104 -7.76 12.92 -14.21
N ALA A 105 -6.43 12.82 -14.10
CA ALA A 105 -5.57 12.47 -15.22
C ALA A 105 -5.90 11.07 -15.75
N TRP A 106 -6.09 10.10 -14.84
CA TRP A 106 -6.47 8.73 -15.18
C TRP A 106 -7.79 8.65 -15.94
N LEU A 107 -8.84 9.28 -15.41
CA LEU A 107 -10.19 9.23 -15.99
C LEU A 107 -10.34 10.06 -17.28
N LYS A 108 -9.41 10.99 -17.55
CA LYS A 108 -9.43 11.82 -18.76
C LYS A 108 -8.96 11.05 -19.99
N ASP A 109 -8.18 9.99 -19.83
CA ASP A 109 -7.70 9.18 -20.96
C ASP A 109 -8.76 8.13 -21.38
N PRO A 110 -9.34 8.23 -22.59
CA PRO A 110 -10.30 7.25 -23.07
C PRO A 110 -9.72 5.84 -23.24
N ALA A 111 -8.40 5.70 -23.41
CA ALA A 111 -7.74 4.40 -23.48
C ALA A 111 -7.90 3.62 -22.17
N HIS A 112 -7.75 4.30 -21.02
CA HIS A 112 -7.93 3.66 -19.72
C HIS A 112 -9.37 3.17 -19.51
N LEU A 113 -10.38 3.87 -20.03
CA LEU A 113 -11.77 3.44 -19.86
C LEU A 113 -12.21 2.36 -20.85
N SER A 114 -11.49 2.19 -21.96
CA SER A 114 -11.85 1.27 -23.05
C SER A 114 -11.01 -0.02 -23.08
N GLN A 115 -9.78 0.03 -22.59
CA GLN A 115 -8.87 -1.14 -22.55
C GLN A 115 -8.95 -1.92 -21.24
N HIS A 116 -9.49 -1.30 -20.19
CA HIS A 116 -9.60 -1.89 -18.87
C HIS A 116 -10.95 -2.57 -18.68
N SER A 117 -10.93 -3.75 -18.06
CA SER A 117 -12.17 -4.32 -17.53
C SER A 117 -12.46 -3.62 -16.21
N LEU A 118 -13.17 -2.48 -16.23
CA LEU A 118 -13.50 -1.70 -15.03
C LEU A 118 -14.22 -2.54 -13.95
N GLN A 119 -14.80 -3.68 -14.32
CA GLN A 119 -15.42 -4.65 -13.41
C GLN A 119 -14.43 -5.63 -12.75
N ASN A 120 -13.29 -5.90 -13.39
CA ASN A 120 -12.28 -6.86 -12.90
C ASN A 120 -10.99 -6.19 -12.41
N ASP A 121 -10.74 -4.96 -12.85
CA ASP A 121 -9.61 -4.18 -12.39
C ASP A 121 -9.80 -3.82 -10.93
N VAL A 122 -8.67 -3.77 -10.24
CA VAL A 122 -8.58 -3.41 -8.83
C VAL A 122 -7.97 -2.02 -8.75
N VAL A 123 -8.65 -1.10 -8.10
CA VAL A 123 -8.09 0.19 -7.72
C VAL A 123 -7.71 0.13 -6.25
N ALA A 124 -6.50 0.55 -5.90
CA ALA A 124 -6.12 0.71 -4.51
C ALA A 124 -5.59 2.12 -4.23
N VAL A 125 -6.00 2.67 -3.09
CA VAL A 125 -5.76 4.06 -2.69
C VAL A 125 -5.13 4.09 -1.30
N GLU A 126 -4.01 4.78 -1.16
CA GLU A 126 -3.42 5.15 0.12
C GLU A 126 -3.03 6.63 0.07
N ILE A 127 -3.67 7.47 0.89
CA ILE A 127 -3.51 8.92 0.86
C ILE A 127 -3.86 9.57 2.21
N GLY A 128 -3.44 10.81 2.40
CA GLY A 128 -3.81 11.66 3.53
C GLY A 128 -2.70 11.90 4.56
N GLY A 129 -1.64 11.09 4.55
CA GLY A 129 -0.50 11.28 5.45
C GLY A 129 0.18 12.65 5.26
N ASN A 130 0.40 13.06 4.01
CA ASN A 130 0.99 14.36 3.70
C ASN A 130 0.07 15.54 4.08
N ASP A 131 -1.25 15.38 3.96
CA ASP A 131 -2.20 16.40 4.43
C ASP A 131 -2.03 16.64 5.92
N ILE A 132 -1.85 15.57 6.71
CA ILE A 132 -1.57 15.67 8.14
C ILE A 132 -0.24 16.38 8.36
N PHE A 133 0.84 15.94 7.72
CA PHE A 133 2.16 16.54 7.93
C PHE A 133 2.21 18.04 7.60
N HIS A 134 1.47 18.49 6.58
CA HIS A 134 1.38 19.90 6.23
C HIS A 134 0.52 20.72 7.22
N ASN A 135 -0.48 20.10 7.85
CA ASN A 135 -1.50 20.82 8.61
C ASN A 135 -1.41 20.65 10.14
N VAL A 136 -0.66 19.68 10.66
CA VAL A 136 -0.46 19.51 12.11
C VAL A 136 -0.03 20.82 12.79
N PRO A 137 0.94 21.61 12.28
CA PRO A 137 1.28 22.89 12.89
C PRO A 137 0.10 23.87 12.98
N ASN A 138 -0.76 23.92 11.95
CA ASN A 138 -1.94 24.79 11.90
C ASN A 138 -3.07 24.31 12.81
N ILE A 139 -3.21 23.00 12.99
CA ILE A 139 -4.16 22.41 13.95
C ILE A 139 -3.72 22.75 15.36
N LEU A 140 -2.43 22.59 15.66
CA LEU A 140 -1.87 22.79 17.00
C LEU A 140 -1.82 24.25 17.44
N ASN A 141 -1.63 25.18 16.51
CA ASN A 141 -1.70 26.61 16.81
C ASN A 141 -3.12 27.19 16.75
N GLY A 142 -4.14 26.37 16.42
CA GLY A 142 -5.55 26.74 16.37
C GLY A 142 -5.97 27.54 15.13
N SER A 143 -5.12 27.66 14.10
CA SER A 143 -5.47 28.35 12.85
C SER A 143 -6.54 27.59 12.05
N ILE A 144 -6.59 26.27 12.19
CA ILE A 144 -7.68 25.42 11.70
C ILE A 144 -8.11 24.47 12.81
N THR A 145 -9.39 24.06 12.81
CA THR A 145 -9.86 23.04 13.75
C THR A 145 -9.59 21.64 13.20
N LEU A 146 -9.33 20.68 14.09
CA LEU A 146 -9.25 19.27 13.70
C LEU A 146 -10.51 18.81 12.94
N ASN A 147 -11.69 19.20 13.43
CA ASN A 147 -12.95 18.76 12.86
C ASN A 147 -13.11 19.25 11.41
N ASP A 148 -12.80 20.52 11.14
CA ASP A 148 -12.93 21.08 9.79
C ASP A 148 -11.91 20.45 8.84
N PHE A 149 -10.66 20.29 9.28
CA PHE A 149 -9.62 19.62 8.51
C PHE A 149 -9.97 18.16 8.19
N ALA A 150 -10.35 17.37 9.20
CA ALA A 150 -10.70 15.96 9.04
C ALA A 150 -11.92 15.78 8.14
N THR A 151 -12.91 16.68 8.24
CA THR A 151 -14.09 16.69 7.36
C THR A 151 -13.71 16.99 5.91
N ALA A 152 -12.87 18.00 5.68
CA ALA A 152 -12.42 18.36 4.34
C ALA A 152 -11.56 17.26 3.70
N LEU A 153 -10.63 16.67 4.45
CA LEU A 153 -9.79 15.56 4.00
C LEU A 153 -10.64 14.33 3.63
N GLY A 154 -11.54 13.91 4.53
CA GLY A 154 -12.45 12.79 4.27
C GLY A 154 -13.33 13.03 3.04
N LYS A 155 -13.82 14.26 2.86
CA LYS A 155 -14.60 14.65 1.68
C LYS A 155 -13.79 14.57 0.38
N ASN A 156 -12.56 15.10 0.36
CA ASN A 156 -11.70 15.05 -0.83
C ASN A 156 -11.47 13.59 -1.28
N ILE A 157 -11.09 12.72 -0.34
CA ILE A 157 -10.87 11.30 -0.62
C ILE A 157 -12.15 10.66 -1.14
N ALA A 158 -13.29 10.91 -0.50
CA ALA A 158 -14.57 10.34 -0.92
C ALA A 158 -15.06 10.86 -2.28
N ASP A 159 -14.79 12.12 -2.64
CA ASP A 159 -15.20 12.69 -3.93
C ASP A 159 -14.47 12.00 -5.10
N ASP A 160 -13.16 11.82 -5.00
CA ASP A 160 -12.35 11.18 -6.05
C ASP A 160 -12.59 9.67 -6.11
N VAL A 161 -12.77 9.00 -4.97
CA VAL A 161 -13.27 7.61 -4.95
C VAL A 161 -14.64 7.53 -5.63
N ASN A 162 -15.55 8.47 -5.37
CA ASN A 162 -16.86 8.49 -6.03
C ASN A 162 -16.75 8.75 -7.54
N ALA A 163 -15.75 9.51 -8.01
CA ALA A 163 -15.49 9.69 -9.44
C ALA A 163 -15.10 8.36 -10.10
N LEU A 164 -14.22 7.58 -9.48
CA LEU A 164 -13.86 6.23 -9.93
C LEU A 164 -15.08 5.29 -9.96
N VAL A 165 -15.92 5.30 -8.92
CA VAL A 165 -17.14 4.48 -8.91
C VAL A 165 -18.13 4.94 -10.00
N LYS A 166 -18.24 6.24 -10.27
CA LYS A 166 -19.08 6.78 -11.37
C LYS A 166 -18.55 6.38 -12.74
N ALA A 167 -17.22 6.28 -12.90
CA ALA A 167 -16.59 5.80 -14.12
C ALA A 167 -16.85 4.30 -14.37
N GLY A 168 -17.13 3.53 -13.32
CA GLY A 168 -17.60 2.15 -13.43
C GLY A 168 -16.82 1.12 -12.61
N TYR A 169 -15.76 1.54 -11.91
CA TYR A 169 -14.96 0.67 -11.05
C TYR A 169 -15.80 0.04 -9.94
N LYS A 170 -15.56 -1.27 -9.69
CA LYS A 170 -16.27 -2.06 -8.67
C LYS A 170 -15.38 -2.68 -7.59
N ASN A 171 -14.06 -2.63 -7.75
CA ASN A 171 -13.13 -3.18 -6.77
C ASN A 171 -12.16 -2.06 -6.37
N ILE A 172 -12.62 -1.14 -5.51
CA ILE A 172 -11.83 -0.01 -5.03
C ILE A 172 -11.50 -0.24 -3.56
N TYR A 173 -10.22 -0.28 -3.23
CA TYR A 173 -9.71 -0.57 -1.91
C TYR A 173 -9.04 0.69 -1.36
N VAL A 174 -9.53 1.21 -0.25
CA VAL A 174 -9.01 2.44 0.33
C VAL A 174 -8.42 2.10 1.69
N TRP A 175 -7.09 2.26 1.81
CA TRP A 175 -6.41 2.19 3.09
C TRP A 175 -6.73 3.42 3.91
N ASN A 176 -7.08 3.21 5.18
CA ASN A 176 -7.02 4.29 6.16
C ASN A 176 -5.56 4.68 6.42
N LEU A 177 -5.36 5.75 7.19
CA LEU A 177 -4.02 6.19 7.55
C LEU A 177 -3.34 5.15 8.46
N PRO A 178 -2.02 4.94 8.31
CA PRO A 178 -1.25 4.12 9.23
C PRO A 178 -1.20 4.76 10.63
N ALA A 179 -0.61 4.07 11.61
CA ALA A 179 -0.36 4.61 12.95
C ALA A 179 0.73 5.70 12.92
N VAL A 180 0.39 6.87 12.36
CA VAL A 180 1.28 8.02 12.15
C VAL A 180 1.86 8.54 13.47
N ASP A 181 1.15 8.35 14.58
CA ASP A 181 1.62 8.68 15.94
C ASP A 181 2.89 7.91 16.36
N LYS A 182 3.18 6.78 15.71
CA LYS A 182 4.29 5.88 16.05
C LYS A 182 5.52 6.04 15.16
N ILE A 183 5.48 6.89 14.14
CA ILE A 183 6.63 7.05 13.23
C ILE A 183 7.77 7.82 13.94
N PRO A 184 9.04 7.61 13.54
CA PRO A 184 10.18 8.22 14.22
C PRO A 184 10.13 9.75 14.29
N TYR A 185 9.63 10.41 13.25
CA TYR A 185 9.48 11.86 13.23
C TYR A 185 8.58 12.36 14.37
N ILE A 186 7.37 11.82 14.49
CA ILE A 186 6.38 12.23 15.50
C ILE A 186 6.83 11.86 16.92
N THR A 187 7.43 10.68 17.08
CA THR A 187 7.94 10.24 18.38
C THR A 187 9.17 11.04 18.82
N SER A 188 10.08 11.41 17.90
CA SER A 188 11.28 12.19 18.21
C SER A 188 10.99 13.60 18.73
N ILE A 189 9.87 14.19 18.31
CA ILE A 189 9.40 15.50 18.80
C ILE A 189 8.44 15.38 20.00
N GLY A 190 8.24 14.16 20.53
CA GLY A 190 7.42 13.91 21.72
C GLY A 190 5.92 14.10 21.51
N MET A 191 5.43 14.01 20.27
CA MET A 191 4.05 14.35 19.93
C MET A 191 3.12 13.14 19.73
N GLY A 192 3.59 11.91 19.92
CA GLY A 192 2.79 10.70 19.68
C GLY A 192 1.43 10.69 20.38
N SER A 193 1.38 10.99 21.70
CA SER A 193 0.13 11.01 22.47
C SER A 193 -0.85 12.11 22.05
N LEU A 194 -0.35 13.18 21.43
CA LEU A 194 -1.16 14.27 20.89
C LEU A 194 -1.66 13.96 19.48
N VAL A 195 -0.86 13.24 18.68
CA VAL A 195 -1.18 12.88 17.30
C VAL A 195 -2.11 11.67 17.21
N MET A 196 -2.03 10.72 18.13
CA MET A 196 -2.91 9.55 18.15
C MET A 196 -4.42 9.89 18.03
N PRO A 197 -5.02 10.72 18.90
CA PRO A 197 -6.44 11.06 18.78
C PRO A 197 -6.78 11.85 17.51
N LEU A 198 -5.81 12.60 16.94
CA LEU A 198 -5.99 13.30 15.67
C LEU A 198 -6.15 12.30 14.52
N VAL A 199 -5.26 11.29 14.46
CA VAL A 199 -5.28 10.25 13.42
C VAL A 199 -6.53 9.40 13.53
N ASP A 200 -6.95 9.03 14.75
CA ASP A 200 -8.19 8.28 14.99
C ASP A 200 -9.42 9.03 14.48
N GLU A 201 -9.55 10.32 14.80
CA GLU A 201 -10.68 11.13 14.34
C GLU A 201 -10.66 11.31 12.82
N ILE A 202 -9.49 11.50 12.21
CA ILE A 202 -9.37 11.58 10.74
C ILE A 202 -9.78 10.25 10.09
N ASN A 203 -9.28 9.13 10.59
CA ASN A 203 -9.66 7.80 10.10
C ASN A 203 -11.17 7.56 10.23
N ASN A 204 -11.80 7.99 11.34
CA ASN A 204 -13.24 7.93 11.52
C ASN A 204 -14.00 8.81 10.51
N ARG A 205 -13.51 10.03 10.22
CA ARG A 205 -14.12 10.91 9.21
C ARG A 205 -14.00 10.36 7.79
N ILE A 206 -12.87 9.75 7.44
CA ILE A 206 -12.68 9.04 6.16
C ILE A 206 -13.65 7.85 6.08
N ASP A 207 -13.77 7.06 7.15
CA ASP A 207 -14.68 5.91 7.21
C ASP A 207 -16.13 6.29 6.94
N VAL A 208 -16.60 7.36 7.61
CA VAL A 208 -17.94 7.92 7.44
C VAL A 208 -18.15 8.46 6.02
N ALA A 209 -17.16 9.17 5.47
CA ALA A 209 -17.26 9.76 4.13
C ALA A 209 -17.33 8.69 3.01
N LEU A 210 -16.64 7.56 3.19
CA LEU A 210 -16.63 6.45 2.23
C LEU A 210 -17.82 5.49 2.38
N GLN A 211 -18.51 5.49 3.53
CA GLN A 211 -19.61 4.56 3.82
C GLN A 211 -20.70 4.49 2.72
N PRO A 212 -21.14 5.61 2.10
CA PRO A 212 -22.14 5.56 1.02
C PRO A 212 -21.67 4.84 -0.25
N ALA A 213 -20.35 4.72 -0.46
CA ALA A 213 -19.77 4.07 -1.64
C ALA A 213 -19.52 2.56 -1.44
N VAL A 214 -19.59 2.05 -0.20
CA VAL A 214 -19.29 0.64 0.12
C VAL A 214 -20.16 -0.33 -0.68
N ALA A 215 -21.47 -0.07 -0.71
CA ALA A 215 -22.42 -0.89 -1.47
C ALA A 215 -22.22 -0.85 -3.00
N ARG A 216 -21.33 0.01 -3.50
CA ARG A 216 -21.03 0.20 -4.92
C ARG A 216 -19.66 -0.34 -5.34
N GLY A 217 -18.97 -1.08 -4.45
CA GLY A 217 -17.67 -1.68 -4.76
C GLY A 217 -16.47 -0.98 -4.11
N VAL A 218 -16.70 -0.27 -2.99
CA VAL A 218 -15.61 0.32 -2.19
C VAL A 218 -15.40 -0.53 -0.95
N HIS A 219 -14.14 -0.88 -0.70
CA HIS A 219 -13.67 -1.68 0.43
C HIS A 219 -12.74 -0.82 1.27
N LYS A 220 -13.03 -0.70 2.57
CA LYS A 220 -12.22 0.06 3.52
C LYS A 220 -11.22 -0.88 4.18
N LEU A 221 -9.94 -0.59 4.05
CA LEU A 221 -8.84 -1.38 4.61
C LEU A 221 -8.22 -0.66 5.81
N ASN A 222 -7.75 -1.44 6.78
CA ASN A 222 -7.22 -0.91 8.04
C ASN A 222 -5.70 -1.07 8.12
N LEU A 223 -4.98 -0.11 7.54
CA LEU A 223 -3.53 -0.02 7.60
C LEU A 223 -3.04 0.28 9.02
N MET A 224 -3.81 1.06 9.79
CA MET A 224 -3.49 1.35 11.19
C MET A 224 -3.40 0.08 12.04
N ASP A 225 -4.40 -0.81 11.93
CA ASP A 225 -4.40 -2.09 12.64
C ASP A 225 -3.24 -2.99 12.18
N LEU A 226 -3.01 -3.08 10.86
CA LEU A 226 -1.92 -3.89 10.30
C LEU A 226 -0.54 -3.41 10.77
N MET A 227 -0.31 -2.08 10.80
CA MET A 227 0.91 -1.50 11.35
C MET A 227 1.04 -1.76 12.86
N ASN A 228 -0.05 -1.61 13.62
CA ASN A 228 -0.04 -1.86 15.07
C ASN A 228 0.30 -3.31 15.40
N ARG A 229 -0.26 -4.28 14.66
CA ARG A 229 0.08 -5.69 14.81
C ARG A 229 1.53 -5.98 14.45
N ALA A 230 2.05 -5.36 13.40
CA ALA A 230 3.45 -5.53 13.00
C ALA A 230 4.45 -4.98 14.01
N LEU A 231 4.02 -4.03 14.86
CA LEU A 231 4.80 -3.49 15.97
C LEU A 231 4.72 -4.35 17.25
N GLU A 232 3.94 -5.44 17.26
CA GLU A 232 3.93 -6.37 18.40
C GLU A 232 5.29 -7.07 18.54
N PRO A 233 5.82 -7.27 19.76
CA PRO A 233 7.16 -7.82 19.98
C PRO A 233 7.43 -9.16 19.28
N GLN A 234 6.44 -10.05 19.29
CA GLN A 234 6.53 -11.36 18.62
C GLN A 234 6.63 -11.25 17.09
N VAL A 235 5.92 -10.28 16.50
CA VAL A 235 5.90 -10.06 15.06
C VAL A 235 7.19 -9.37 14.63
N LEU A 236 7.67 -8.37 15.39
CA LEU A 236 8.98 -7.76 15.19
C LEU A 236 10.11 -8.80 15.23
N ALA A 237 10.10 -9.68 16.24
CA ALA A 237 11.08 -10.76 16.36
C ALA A 237 11.03 -11.73 15.17
N ALA A 238 9.84 -12.11 14.71
CA ALA A 238 9.68 -12.97 13.53
C ALA A 238 10.14 -12.29 12.24
N MET A 239 9.93 -10.99 12.10
CA MET A 239 10.46 -10.18 10.99
C MET A 239 11.95 -9.86 11.14
N GLY A 240 12.63 -10.33 12.20
CA GLY A 240 14.04 -10.01 12.44
C GLY A 240 14.31 -8.52 12.65
N ILE A 241 13.30 -7.76 13.10
CA ILE A 241 13.42 -6.32 13.37
C ILE A 241 13.94 -6.14 14.79
N THR A 242 15.08 -5.47 14.91
CA THR A 242 15.72 -5.16 16.20
C THR A 242 15.55 -3.71 16.61
N ASP A 243 15.20 -2.82 15.68
CA ASP A 243 14.89 -1.42 15.96
C ASP A 243 13.56 -1.02 15.31
N SER A 244 12.53 -0.83 16.13
CA SER A 244 11.20 -0.41 15.69
C SER A 244 10.88 1.04 16.01
N THR A 245 11.88 1.83 16.42
CA THR A 245 11.68 3.19 16.94
C THR A 245 12.48 4.25 16.20
N HIS A 246 13.66 3.90 15.67
CA HIS A 246 14.55 4.86 15.02
C HIS A 246 14.58 4.69 13.50
N ALA A 247 14.70 5.83 12.82
CA ALA A 247 14.96 5.90 11.39
C ALA A 247 16.36 5.35 11.06
N CYS A 248 16.48 4.47 10.05
CA CYS A 248 17.78 4.03 9.55
C CYS A 248 18.52 5.11 8.75
N TYR A 249 17.80 5.81 7.88
CA TYR A 249 18.23 6.91 7.04
C TYR A 249 17.94 8.22 7.78
N ASN A 250 18.99 8.98 8.04
CA ASN A 250 18.91 10.28 8.69
C ASN A 250 19.66 11.30 7.84
N LYS A 251 19.05 12.49 7.70
CA LYS A 251 19.66 13.64 7.05
C LYS A 251 19.71 14.78 8.06
N ASP A 252 20.92 15.25 8.36
CA ASP A 252 21.09 16.37 9.29
C ASP A 252 20.76 17.73 8.65
N SER A 253 20.76 18.79 9.45
CA SER A 253 20.46 20.15 8.99
C SER A 253 21.50 20.71 8.01
N ALA A 254 22.71 20.16 7.98
CA ALA A 254 23.75 20.49 7.00
C ALA A 254 23.60 19.67 5.71
N GLY A 255 22.64 18.74 5.66
CA GLY A 255 22.37 17.86 4.54
C GLY A 255 23.22 16.59 4.51
N ALA A 256 24.06 16.33 5.53
CA ALA A 256 24.84 15.11 5.60
C ALA A 256 23.93 13.91 5.87
N VAL A 257 24.15 12.84 5.11
CA VAL A 257 23.34 11.62 5.17
C VAL A 257 24.07 10.53 5.95
N THR A 258 23.37 9.93 6.88
CA THR A 258 23.82 8.77 7.65
C THR A 258 22.81 7.64 7.46
N ILE A 259 23.31 6.45 7.14
CA ILE A 259 22.49 5.24 6.97
C ILE A 259 23.00 4.20 7.97
N CYS A 260 22.08 3.52 8.65
CA CYS A 260 22.41 2.40 9.53
C CYS A 260 23.06 1.23 8.75
N GLN A 261 23.77 0.34 9.45
CA GLN A 261 24.45 -0.79 8.81
C GLN A 261 23.48 -1.83 8.25
N ASP A 262 22.39 -2.09 8.97
CA ASP A 262 21.43 -3.16 8.67
C ASP A 262 20.02 -2.58 8.47
N PRO A 263 19.74 -1.93 7.33
CA PRO A 263 18.44 -1.28 7.09
C PRO A 263 17.25 -2.23 7.14
N ASP A 264 17.45 -3.52 6.86
CA ASP A 264 16.39 -4.52 6.91
C ASP A 264 16.03 -4.94 8.35
N ASN A 265 16.87 -4.66 9.34
CA ASN A 265 16.57 -4.92 10.75
C ASN A 265 15.84 -3.74 11.43
N HIS A 266 15.53 -2.69 10.68
CA HIS A 266 14.74 -1.55 11.14
C HIS A 266 13.29 -1.67 10.66
N PHE A 267 12.34 -1.21 11.46
CA PHE A 267 10.95 -1.05 11.03
C PHE A 267 10.78 0.14 10.08
N PHE A 268 11.51 1.22 10.34
CA PHE A 268 11.43 2.47 9.62
C PHE A 268 12.71 2.74 8.83
N TYR A 269 12.55 3.00 7.53
CA TYR A 269 13.70 3.38 6.71
C TYR A 269 14.11 4.81 7.01
N ASP A 270 13.19 5.76 7.10
CA ASP A 270 13.48 7.15 7.47
C ASP A 270 12.53 7.63 8.58
N GLY A 271 12.40 8.95 8.75
CA GLY A 271 11.54 9.55 9.79
C GLY A 271 10.05 9.23 9.68
N ILE A 272 9.56 8.81 8.51
CA ILE A 272 8.12 8.62 8.26
C ILE A 272 7.79 7.35 7.47
N HIS A 273 8.74 6.80 6.71
CA HIS A 273 8.52 5.68 5.82
C HIS A 273 8.97 4.34 6.41
N PRO A 274 8.20 3.26 6.18
CA PRO A 274 8.58 1.91 6.57
C PRO A 274 9.75 1.38 5.74
N ALA A 275 10.52 0.48 6.35
CA ALA A 275 11.54 -0.30 5.66
C ALA A 275 10.96 -1.50 4.87
N SER A 276 11.83 -2.13 4.10
CA SER A 276 11.56 -3.21 3.15
C SER A 276 10.66 -4.32 3.68
N ARG A 277 10.94 -4.85 4.88
CA ARG A 277 10.20 -6.00 5.45
C ARG A 277 8.75 -5.65 5.75
N MET A 278 8.51 -4.41 6.17
CA MET A 278 7.15 -3.93 6.44
C MET A 278 6.37 -3.71 5.15
N GLN A 279 7.00 -3.13 4.11
CA GLN A 279 6.42 -3.02 2.77
C GLN A 279 6.08 -4.40 2.18
N TYR A 280 6.94 -5.39 2.40
CA TYR A 280 6.71 -6.76 1.93
C TYR A 280 5.52 -7.41 2.66
N LEU A 281 5.43 -7.28 3.99
CA LEU A 281 4.27 -7.75 4.76
C LEU A 281 2.97 -7.09 4.29
N TRP A 282 2.97 -5.78 4.08
CA TRP A 282 1.82 -5.05 3.53
C TRP A 282 1.42 -5.54 2.15
N GLY A 283 2.39 -5.84 1.28
CA GLY A 283 2.11 -6.36 -0.05
C GLY A 283 1.41 -7.72 -0.05
N ILE A 284 1.82 -8.59 0.87
CA ILE A 284 1.18 -9.90 1.10
C ILE A 284 -0.24 -9.71 1.65
N ALA A 285 -0.38 -8.91 2.71
CA ALA A 285 -1.65 -8.64 3.35
C ALA A 285 -2.65 -8.00 2.38
N ALA A 286 -2.22 -7.05 1.56
CA ALA A 286 -3.02 -6.43 0.52
C ALA A 286 -3.54 -7.46 -0.50
N SER A 287 -2.71 -8.44 -0.89
CA SER A 287 -3.13 -9.48 -1.84
C SER A 287 -4.20 -10.42 -1.26
N ILE A 288 -4.22 -10.59 0.06
CA ILE A 288 -5.23 -11.36 0.78
C ILE A 288 -6.50 -10.51 0.90
N LEU A 289 -6.38 -9.26 1.34
CA LEU A 289 -7.49 -8.32 1.49
C LEU A 289 -8.20 -7.99 0.18
N ILE A 290 -7.49 -8.01 -0.95
CA ILE A 290 -8.12 -7.84 -2.27
C ILE A 290 -9.01 -9.04 -2.60
N ARG A 291 -8.62 -10.25 -2.21
CA ARG A 291 -9.42 -11.48 -2.42
C ARG A 291 -10.54 -11.64 -1.38
N ASP A 292 -10.28 -11.23 -0.14
CA ASP A 292 -11.21 -11.27 0.99
C ASP A 292 -11.16 -9.94 1.75
N PRO A 293 -11.94 -8.92 1.34
CA PRO A 293 -11.90 -7.59 1.94
C PRO A 293 -12.41 -7.54 3.39
N GLY A 294 -13.13 -8.58 3.84
CA GLY A 294 -13.61 -8.71 5.21
C GLY A 294 -12.60 -9.37 6.16
N HIS A 295 -11.47 -9.84 5.62
CA HIS A 295 -10.47 -10.58 6.36
C HIS A 295 -9.87 -9.74 7.50
N LYS A 296 -9.66 -10.40 8.66
CA LYS A 296 -9.02 -9.80 9.84
C LYS A 296 -7.85 -10.68 10.26
N PHE A 297 -6.63 -10.16 10.10
CA PHE A 297 -5.42 -10.88 10.46
C PHE A 297 -5.33 -11.08 11.98
N SER A 298 -5.09 -12.32 12.42
CA SER A 298 -4.61 -12.57 13.79
C SER A 298 -3.09 -12.40 13.87
N ALA A 299 -2.54 -12.31 15.09
CA ALA A 299 -1.08 -12.28 15.26
C ALA A 299 -0.44 -13.59 14.76
N GLU A 300 -1.07 -14.74 15.03
CA GLU A 300 -0.61 -16.06 14.58
C GLU A 300 -0.60 -16.18 13.06
N GLU A 301 -1.60 -15.62 12.38
CA GLU A 301 -1.64 -15.60 10.93
C GLU A 301 -0.50 -14.76 10.36
N ILE A 302 -0.26 -13.56 10.91
CA ILE A 302 0.87 -12.71 10.49
C ILE A 302 2.20 -13.44 10.69
N LEU A 303 2.39 -14.13 11.83
CA LEU A 303 3.58 -14.94 12.08
C LEU A 303 3.72 -16.07 11.06
N GLY A 304 2.61 -16.70 10.68
CA GLY A 304 2.55 -17.69 9.59
C GLY A 304 3.02 -17.11 8.27
N LEU A 305 2.48 -15.96 7.86
CA LEU A 305 2.87 -15.26 6.63
C LEU A 305 4.35 -14.89 6.62
N ILE A 306 4.88 -14.37 7.73
CA ILE A 306 6.31 -14.02 7.86
C ILE A 306 7.20 -15.25 7.60
N LYS A 307 6.81 -16.39 8.17
CA LYS A 307 7.55 -17.65 7.98
C LYS A 307 7.43 -18.16 6.55
N THR A 308 6.21 -18.22 6.00
CA THR A 308 5.92 -18.70 4.64
C THR A 308 6.69 -17.91 3.59
N PHE A 309 6.65 -16.57 3.67
CA PHE A 309 7.23 -15.68 2.67
C PHE A 309 8.68 -15.28 2.97
N GLY A 310 9.27 -15.83 4.04
CA GLY A 310 10.65 -15.57 4.43
C GLY A 310 10.93 -14.11 4.76
N ILE A 311 9.93 -13.36 5.25
CA ILE A 311 10.02 -11.90 5.43
C ILE A 311 11.19 -11.53 6.36
N GLY A 312 11.40 -12.30 7.43
CA GLY A 312 12.45 -12.02 8.41
C GLY A 312 13.89 -12.13 7.88
N ASN A 313 14.10 -12.73 6.71
CA ASN A 313 15.40 -12.82 6.03
C ASN A 313 15.42 -12.05 4.70
N SER A 314 14.37 -11.28 4.42
CA SER A 314 14.22 -10.58 3.15
C SER A 314 15.00 -9.27 3.12
N ASN A 315 15.38 -8.87 1.91
CA ASN A 315 16.00 -7.60 1.55
C ASN A 315 15.73 -7.28 0.07
N ASN A 316 16.37 -6.25 -0.49
CA ASN A 316 16.17 -5.85 -1.88
C ASN A 316 16.69 -6.86 -2.94
N LYS A 317 17.45 -7.88 -2.53
CA LYS A 317 17.98 -8.95 -3.41
C LYS A 317 17.42 -10.33 -3.09
N ASN A 318 16.70 -10.48 -1.98
CA ASN A 318 16.14 -11.75 -1.52
C ASN A 318 14.70 -11.48 -1.06
N ASN A 319 13.74 -11.65 -1.97
CA ASN A 319 12.31 -11.45 -1.74
C ASN A 319 11.50 -12.06 -2.89
N LEU A 320 10.17 -12.15 -2.72
CA LEU A 320 9.25 -12.72 -3.70
C LEU A 320 9.38 -12.18 -5.13
N ILE A 321 9.68 -10.89 -5.31
CA ILE A 321 9.78 -10.30 -6.66
C ILE A 321 11.04 -10.81 -7.35
N VAL A 322 12.15 -10.94 -6.61
CA VAL A 322 13.46 -11.37 -7.13
C VAL A 322 13.53 -12.88 -7.30
N ASP A 323 13.15 -13.64 -6.27
CA ASP A 323 13.34 -15.09 -6.22
C ASP A 323 12.14 -15.87 -6.79
N GLY A 324 10.99 -15.19 -6.95
CA GLY A 324 9.72 -15.84 -7.24
C GLY A 324 9.12 -16.51 -6.00
N VAL A 325 8.00 -17.23 -6.18
CA VAL A 325 7.39 -18.04 -5.12
C VAL A 325 8.14 -19.37 -5.05
N THR A 326 9.20 -19.47 -4.24
CA THR A 326 9.93 -20.75 -4.06
C THR A 326 9.43 -21.47 -2.81
N GLY A 327 8.37 -22.29 -2.95
CA GLY A 327 7.87 -23.14 -1.87
C GLY A 327 6.56 -23.86 -2.19
N PRO A 328 6.13 -24.85 -1.38
CA PRO A 328 4.90 -25.64 -1.61
C PRO A 328 3.58 -24.84 -1.48
N GLU A 329 3.67 -23.52 -1.33
CA GLU A 329 2.59 -22.63 -0.88
C GLU A 329 2.09 -21.64 -1.95
N SER A 330 2.30 -21.92 -3.23
CA SER A 330 1.42 -21.35 -4.28
C SER A 330 -0.06 -21.71 -4.05
N SER A 331 -0.34 -22.64 -3.13
CA SER A 331 -1.65 -23.12 -2.67
C SER A 331 -2.15 -22.44 -1.37
N ALA A 332 -1.29 -21.78 -0.59
CA ALA A 332 -1.68 -21.04 0.63
C ALA A 332 -2.21 -19.63 0.29
N ILE A 333 -1.86 -19.14 -0.89
CA ILE A 333 -2.57 -18.03 -1.54
C ILE A 333 -3.83 -18.65 -2.16
N PRO A 334 -5.05 -18.34 -1.69
CA PRO A 334 -6.25 -18.90 -2.28
C PRO A 334 -6.23 -18.65 -3.78
N SER A 335 -6.29 -19.73 -4.57
CA SER A 335 -6.42 -19.66 -6.03
C SER A 335 -7.84 -19.21 -6.40
N GLY A 336 -8.20 -17.99 -6.02
CA GLY A 336 -9.37 -17.30 -6.52
C GLY A 336 -8.90 -16.37 -7.62
N SER A 337 -9.56 -16.42 -8.79
CA SER A 337 -9.63 -15.22 -9.62
C SER A 337 -10.09 -14.08 -8.73
N ALA A 338 -9.58 -12.86 -8.93
CA ALA A 338 -10.02 -11.66 -8.23
C ALA A 338 -11.47 -11.31 -8.62
N THR A 339 -12.41 -12.16 -8.25
CA THR A 339 -13.84 -12.01 -8.46
C THR A 339 -14.49 -12.27 -7.12
N PRO A 340 -14.73 -11.22 -6.30
CA PRO A 340 -15.31 -11.37 -4.98
C PRO A 340 -16.75 -11.89 -5.13
N THR A 341 -16.99 -13.15 -4.79
CA THR A 341 -18.36 -13.66 -4.60
C THR A 341 -18.85 -13.19 -3.24
N GLY A 342 -19.87 -12.34 -3.24
CA GLY A 342 -20.35 -11.67 -2.03
C GLY A 342 -21.00 -12.57 -0.98
N SER A 343 -21.22 -11.94 0.19
CA SER A 343 -22.13 -12.31 1.27
C SER A 343 -21.71 -13.50 2.16
N ALA A 344 -21.12 -13.20 3.32
CA ALA A 344 -21.23 -14.06 4.50
C ALA A 344 -21.37 -13.23 5.80
N THR A 345 -22.45 -13.52 6.52
CA THR A 345 -22.90 -12.96 7.80
C THR A 345 -22.00 -13.46 8.96
N PRO A 346 -21.71 -12.65 10.00
CA PRO A 346 -20.78 -13.03 11.06
C PRO A 346 -21.42 -13.92 12.13
N THR A 347 -20.72 -14.98 12.55
CA THR A 347 -21.02 -15.76 13.76
C THR A 347 -19.98 -15.50 14.85
N ALA A 348 -20.45 -15.65 16.09
CA ALA A 348 -19.92 -15.07 17.32
C ALA A 348 -18.58 -15.64 17.84
N ALA A 349 -17.87 -14.78 18.59
CA ALA A 349 -16.62 -15.04 19.31
C ALA A 349 -16.82 -15.83 20.63
N PRO A 350 -15.75 -16.46 21.14
CA PRO A 350 -15.59 -16.67 22.58
C PRO A 350 -14.35 -15.95 23.15
N THR A 351 -14.48 -15.76 24.47
CA THR A 351 -13.82 -14.89 25.45
C THR A 351 -12.41 -15.27 25.91
N ASP A 352 -11.67 -14.22 26.32
CA ASP A 352 -10.70 -14.06 27.42
C ASP A 352 -9.73 -15.20 27.81
N THR A 353 -8.44 -14.88 27.78
CA THR A 353 -7.48 -15.24 28.85
C THR A 353 -6.38 -14.18 29.00
N VAL A 354 -6.16 -13.76 30.25
CA VAL A 354 -5.17 -12.78 30.75
C VAL A 354 -3.90 -13.54 31.19
N TYR A 355 -2.68 -12.96 31.05
CA TYR A 355 -1.50 -13.05 31.96
C TYR A 355 -0.23 -12.39 31.32
N PRO A 356 0.90 -12.16 32.04
CA PRO A 356 1.28 -10.90 32.67
C PRO A 356 2.47 -10.17 31.99
N THR A 357 2.65 -8.91 32.40
CA THR A 357 3.68 -7.96 31.96
C THR A 357 5.12 -8.35 32.33
N ALA A 358 6.06 -8.20 31.39
CA ALA A 358 7.50 -8.15 31.67
C ALA A 358 8.08 -6.79 31.23
N ALA A 359 8.92 -6.22 32.10
CA ALA A 359 9.53 -4.89 31.95
C ALA A 359 10.64 -4.84 30.88
N PRO A 360 10.91 -3.68 30.26
CA PRO A 360 11.91 -3.56 29.20
C PRO A 360 13.34 -3.45 29.75
N THR A 361 14.26 -4.20 29.15
CA THR A 361 15.70 -4.02 29.33
C THR A 361 16.27 -3.08 28.27
N SER A 362 16.92 -2.03 28.74
CA SER A 362 17.70 -1.07 27.95
C SER A 362 18.84 -1.75 27.18
N THR A 363 18.92 -1.50 25.87
CA THR A 363 20.10 -1.84 25.06
C THR A 363 20.57 -0.62 24.28
N ALA A 364 21.90 -0.47 24.20
CA ALA A 364 22.60 0.67 23.62
C ALA A 364 22.38 0.78 22.09
N PRO A 365 22.46 1.99 21.50
CA PRO A 365 22.15 2.21 20.09
C PRO A 365 23.18 1.54 19.14
N PRO A 366 22.73 1.01 17.98
CA PRO A 366 23.59 0.39 16.97
C PRO A 366 24.45 1.41 16.19
N LYS A 367 25.55 0.92 15.60
CA LYS A 367 26.58 1.73 14.92
C LYS A 367 26.11 2.19 13.53
N CYS A 368 26.28 3.48 13.21
CA CYS A 368 25.95 4.07 11.91
C CYS A 368 27.19 4.21 10.99
N ILE A 369 27.00 4.24 9.66
CA ILE A 369 28.06 4.56 8.69
C ILE A 369 27.76 5.91 8.01
N LYS A 370 28.77 6.78 7.98
CA LYS A 370 28.71 8.08 7.28
C LYS A 370 29.02 7.86 5.80
N LYS A 371 28.17 8.35 4.88
CA LYS A 371 28.47 8.34 3.44
C LYS A 371 29.06 9.70 3.07
N ASN A 372 30.31 9.70 2.60
CA ASN A 372 30.98 10.90 2.07
C ASN A 372 30.42 11.29 0.70
#